data_AF-A0A8T1TQC9-F1
#
_entry.id   AF-A0A8T1TQC9-F1
#
_cell.length_a   1.000
_cell.length_b   1.000
_cell.length_c   1.000
_cell.angle_alpha   90.00
_cell.angle_beta   90.00
_cell.angle_gamma   90.00
#
_symmetry.space_group_name_H-M   'P 1'
#
loop_
_entity.id
_entity.type
_entity.pdbx_description
1 polymer ?
#
loop_
_entity_poly.entity_id
_entity_poly.type
_entity_poly.pdbx_seq_one_letter_code
_entity_poly.pdbx_strand_id
1 'polypeptide(L)'
;MNLRGFIFTAIAALVVVHSEVNYIDHDQVEPFAQPEPKTNSEKAAVKYKPQLYVSYGCHPYLAVQADGSVSAGLKGSGPADRECEGSTLVSQVYSRSDWYKNKWAIMYAWYLPKGRNTRYQRRHY
;
A
#
# COMPACT_ATOMS: atom_id res chain seq x y z
N MET A 1 -16.39 -51.87 1.09
CA MET A 1 -16.28 -50.40 0.96
C MET A 1 -15.12 -49.91 1.81
N ASN A 2 -14.03 -49.46 1.18
CA ASN A 2 -12.75 -49.21 1.85
C ASN A 2 -12.73 -47.84 2.57
N LEU A 3 -13.03 -47.89 3.88
CA LEU A 3 -12.97 -46.76 4.81
C LEU A 3 -11.61 -46.02 4.79
N ARG A 4 -10.54 -46.72 4.40
CA ARG A 4 -9.18 -46.16 4.23
C ARG A 4 -9.06 -45.15 3.08
N GLY A 5 -9.87 -45.26 2.02
CA GLY A 5 -9.83 -44.32 0.90
C GLY A 5 -10.38 -42.93 1.26
N PHE A 6 -11.36 -42.88 2.16
CA PHE A 6 -12.01 -41.64 2.58
C PHE A 6 -11.17 -40.80 3.55
N ILE A 7 -10.30 -41.43 4.36
CA ILE A 7 -9.44 -40.72 5.31
C ILE A 7 -8.34 -39.92 4.60
N PHE A 8 -7.76 -40.45 3.51
CA PHE A 8 -6.73 -39.74 2.75
C PHE A 8 -7.27 -38.54 1.97
N THR A 9 -8.51 -38.60 1.46
CA THR A 9 -9.16 -37.46 0.80
C THR A 9 -9.50 -36.32 1.76
N ALA A 10 -9.72 -36.61 3.06
CA ALA A 10 -10.03 -35.59 4.06
C ALA A 10 -8.78 -34.81 4.52
N ILE A 11 -7.59 -35.43 4.53
CA ILE A 11 -6.34 -34.77 4.95
C ILE A 11 -5.80 -33.83 3.86
N ALA A 12 -6.01 -34.14 2.58
CA ALA A 12 -5.58 -33.29 1.47
C ALA A 12 -6.41 -31.98 1.33
N ALA A 13 -7.58 -31.90 1.97
CA ALA A 13 -8.47 -30.73 1.92
C ALA A 13 -8.20 -29.68 3.02
N LEU A 14 -7.24 -29.92 3.92
CA LEU A 14 -6.88 -29.04 5.03
C LEU A 14 -5.56 -28.30 4.79
N VAL A 15 -5.33 -27.76 3.59
CA VAL A 15 -4.37 -26.67 3.44
C VAL A 15 -5.09 -25.39 3.86
N VAL A 16 -5.08 -25.11 5.16
CA VAL A 16 -5.50 -23.80 5.66
C VAL A 16 -4.44 -22.80 5.19
N VAL A 17 -4.72 -22.09 4.10
CA VAL A 17 -3.94 -20.91 3.70
C VAL A 17 -4.13 -19.88 4.80
N HIS A 18 -3.20 -19.83 5.75
CA HIS A 18 -3.11 -18.70 6.67
C HIS A 18 -2.60 -17.51 5.87
N SER A 19 -3.51 -16.60 5.49
CA SER A 19 -3.14 -15.31 4.93
C SER A 19 -2.72 -14.37 6.07
N GLU A 20 -1.61 -14.68 6.73
CA GLU A 20 -1.00 -13.74 7.67
C GLU A 20 -0.37 -12.60 6.86
N VAL A 21 -0.74 -11.36 7.18
CA VAL A 21 -0.16 -10.18 6.55
C VAL A 21 1.21 -9.94 7.18
N ASN A 22 2.27 -10.03 6.38
CA ASN A 22 3.61 -9.72 6.85
C ASN A 22 3.78 -8.19 6.97
N TYR A 23 4.01 -7.71 8.19
CA TYR A 23 4.28 -6.30 8.47
C TYR A 23 5.78 -6.08 8.62
N ILE A 24 6.32 -5.15 7.83
CA ILE A 24 7.74 -4.77 7.85
C ILE A 24 7.90 -3.30 8.22
N ASP A 25 9.08 -2.94 8.70
CA ASP A 25 9.38 -1.56 9.10
C ASP A 25 9.10 -0.57 7.95
N HIS A 26 8.59 0.62 8.30
CA HIS A 26 8.03 1.55 7.30
C HIS A 26 9.07 2.07 6.31
N ASP A 27 10.35 2.02 6.67
CA ASP A 27 11.50 2.45 5.87
C ASP A 27 12.22 1.28 5.15
N GLN A 28 11.74 0.04 5.32
CA GLN A 28 12.30 -1.15 4.66
C GLN A 28 11.43 -1.67 3.50
N VAL A 29 10.29 -1.04 3.23
CA VAL A 29 9.40 -1.44 2.13
C VAL A 29 10.03 -1.11 0.79
N GLU A 30 10.15 -2.10 -0.10
CA GLU A 30 10.77 -1.92 -1.41
C GLU A 30 9.88 -1.17 -2.41
N PRO A 31 10.46 -0.31 -3.29
CA PRO A 31 9.72 0.47 -4.27
C PRO A 31 9.28 -0.32 -5.50
N PHE A 32 8.13 0.10 -6.04
CA PHE A 32 7.74 -0.25 -7.40
C PHE A 32 8.27 0.80 -8.36
N ALA A 33 9.14 0.39 -9.28
CA ALA A 33 9.52 1.23 -10.40
C ALA A 33 8.28 1.61 -11.21
N GLN A 34 8.15 2.89 -11.60
CA GLN A 34 7.04 3.31 -12.46
C GLN A 34 7.20 2.64 -13.84
N PRO A 35 6.26 1.78 -14.26
CA PRO A 35 6.38 1.09 -15.54
C PRO A 35 6.15 2.05 -16.71
N GLU A 36 6.67 1.70 -17.88
CA GLU A 36 6.37 2.39 -19.14
C GLU A 36 4.87 2.23 -19.50
N PRO A 37 4.12 3.33 -19.67
CA PRO A 37 2.67 3.27 -19.83
C PRO A 37 2.27 2.80 -21.23
N LYS A 38 1.51 1.70 -21.31
CA LYS A 38 1.11 1.06 -22.56
C LYS A 38 -0.32 1.42 -22.95
N THR A 39 -1.24 1.36 -21.99
CA THR A 39 -2.68 1.60 -22.20
C THR A 39 -3.04 3.08 -22.09
N ASN A 40 -4.22 3.46 -22.58
CA ASN A 40 -4.70 4.84 -22.45
C ASN A 40 -4.89 5.27 -20.99
N SER A 41 -5.34 4.36 -20.12
CA SER A 41 -5.49 4.61 -18.70
C SER A 41 -4.14 4.84 -18.01
N GLU A 42 -3.14 4.01 -18.29
CA GLU A 42 -1.77 4.19 -17.77
C GLU A 42 -1.14 5.49 -18.25
N LYS A 43 -1.26 5.80 -19.55
CA LYS A 43 -0.76 7.06 -20.12
C LYS A 43 -1.43 8.27 -19.48
N ALA A 44 -2.73 8.20 -19.23
CA ALA A 44 -3.46 9.24 -18.52
C ALA A 44 -3.00 9.37 -17.06
N ALA A 45 -2.79 8.27 -16.35
CA ALA A 45 -2.30 8.28 -14.96
C ALA A 45 -0.90 8.89 -14.84
N VAL A 46 0.00 8.64 -15.80
CA VAL A 46 1.32 9.29 -15.83
C VAL A 46 1.20 10.77 -16.20
N LYS A 47 0.40 11.09 -17.23
CA LYS A 47 0.21 12.48 -17.72
C LYS A 47 -0.40 13.41 -16.68
N TYR A 48 -1.41 12.93 -15.94
CA TYR A 48 -2.16 13.72 -14.97
C TYR A 48 -1.69 13.49 -13.54
N LYS A 49 -0.46 12.97 -13.35
CA LYS A 49 0.11 12.74 -12.04
C LYS A 49 0.25 14.09 -11.29
N PRO A 50 -0.39 14.25 -10.12
CA PRO A 50 -0.35 15.49 -9.38
C PRO A 50 1.02 15.75 -8.75
N GLN A 51 1.31 17.02 -8.49
CA GLN A 51 2.40 17.42 -7.60
C GLN A 51 1.86 17.48 -6.17
N LEU A 52 2.62 16.91 -5.23
CA LEU A 52 2.28 16.96 -3.80
C LEU A 52 3.33 17.79 -3.08
N TYR A 53 2.89 18.89 -2.47
CA TYR A 53 3.68 19.67 -1.53
C TYR A 53 3.29 19.28 -0.10
N VAL A 54 4.24 18.71 0.65
CA VAL A 54 4.07 18.37 2.05
C VAL A 54 4.46 19.58 2.88
N SER A 55 3.47 20.33 3.38
CA SER A 55 3.71 21.51 4.20
C SER A 55 4.03 21.19 5.66
N TYR A 56 3.57 20.03 6.15
CA TYR A 56 3.74 19.56 7.51
C TYR A 56 3.40 18.08 7.65
N GLY A 57 4.04 17.37 8.58
CA GLY A 57 3.79 15.95 8.87
C GLY A 57 4.67 15.02 8.03
N CYS A 58 4.28 13.75 7.94
CA CYS A 58 5.06 12.76 7.19
C CYS A 58 5.04 13.03 5.69
N HIS A 59 6.19 12.74 5.05
CA HIS A 59 6.26 12.58 3.60
C HIS A 59 5.62 11.25 3.18
N PRO A 60 5.35 11.05 1.87
CA PRO A 60 4.81 9.77 1.40
C PRO A 60 5.86 8.67 1.42
N TYR A 61 5.45 7.52 1.95
CA TYR A 61 6.21 6.27 2.03
C TYR A 61 5.52 5.17 1.23
N LEU A 62 6.16 4.02 1.19
CA LEU A 62 5.69 2.84 0.48
C LEU A 62 4.80 2.02 1.43
N ALA A 63 3.59 1.70 0.96
CA ALA A 63 2.61 0.96 1.76
C ALA A 63 2.79 -0.56 1.67
N VAL A 64 3.30 -1.04 0.53
CA VAL A 64 3.33 -2.45 0.15
C VAL A 64 4.46 -2.67 -0.85
N GLN A 65 5.04 -3.87 -0.84
CA GLN A 65 6.03 -4.32 -1.83
C GLN A 65 5.56 -5.55 -2.62
N ALA A 66 6.36 -6.03 -3.55
CA ALA A 66 5.96 -7.03 -4.54
C ALA A 66 5.52 -8.40 -3.96
N ASP A 67 6.08 -8.81 -2.82
CA ASP A 67 5.72 -10.06 -2.14
C ASP A 67 4.44 -9.97 -1.30
N GLY A 68 3.81 -8.79 -1.25
CA GLY A 68 2.60 -8.54 -0.48
C GLY A 68 2.85 -8.12 0.98
N SER A 69 4.11 -8.03 1.43
CA SER A 69 4.44 -7.44 2.72
C SER A 69 4.07 -5.96 2.74
N VAL A 70 3.56 -5.48 3.88
CA VAL A 70 3.05 -4.12 4.04
C VAL A 70 3.81 -3.35 5.12
N SER A 71 3.79 -2.03 5.00
CA SER A 71 4.34 -1.13 6.01
C SER A 71 3.64 -1.31 7.35
N ALA A 72 4.42 -1.53 8.40
CA ALA A 72 3.96 -1.48 9.79
C ALA A 72 3.60 -0.06 10.24
N GLY A 73 3.96 0.96 9.46
CA GLY A 73 3.75 2.37 9.77
C GLY A 73 4.48 2.83 11.03
N LEU A 74 4.17 4.04 11.49
CA LEU A 74 4.73 4.63 12.70
C LEU A 74 3.66 4.80 13.77
N LYS A 75 4.03 4.64 15.03
CA LYS A 75 3.13 4.94 16.14
C LYS A 75 2.75 6.43 16.08
N GLY A 76 1.47 6.73 16.23
CA GLY A 76 0.94 8.10 16.27
C GLY A 76 1.27 8.82 17.58
N SER A 77 2.56 9.06 17.84
CA SER A 77 3.07 9.75 19.02
C SER A 77 4.28 10.61 18.66
N GLY A 78 4.57 11.61 19.50
CA GLY A 78 5.67 12.54 19.28
C GLY A 78 5.36 13.61 18.23
N PRO A 79 6.39 14.27 17.68
CA PRO A 79 6.22 15.19 16.55
C PRO A 79 5.59 14.49 15.34
N ALA A 80 4.81 15.23 14.57
CA ALA A 80 3.98 14.66 13.50
C ALA A 80 4.79 14.13 12.29
N ASP A 81 5.99 14.66 12.11
CA ASP A 81 6.96 14.41 11.05
C ASP A 81 8.14 13.55 11.49
N ARG A 82 8.32 13.37 12.80
CA ARG A 82 9.44 12.59 13.35
C ARG A 82 9.50 11.18 12.78
N GLU A 83 10.68 10.80 12.28
CA GLU A 83 10.98 9.48 11.67
C GLU A 83 10.26 9.24 10.34
N CYS A 84 9.68 10.30 9.76
CA CYS A 84 9.01 10.27 8.46
C CYS A 84 9.21 11.56 7.66
N GLU A 85 10.30 12.30 7.90
CA GLU A 85 10.65 13.55 7.20
C GLU A 85 11.08 13.33 5.74
N GLY A 86 11.32 12.09 5.36
CA GLY A 86 11.65 11.69 4.00
C GLY A 86 12.28 10.31 4.01
N SER A 87 11.90 9.46 3.06
CA SER A 87 12.54 8.16 2.91
C SER A 87 13.89 8.34 2.20
N THR A 88 14.90 7.58 2.61
CA THR A 88 16.13 7.41 1.81
C THR A 88 15.82 6.68 0.49
N LEU A 89 14.71 5.93 0.46
CA LEU A 89 14.14 5.30 -0.73
C LEU A 89 13.24 6.31 -1.48
N VAL A 90 13.02 6.04 -2.77
CA VAL A 90 12.12 6.85 -3.61
C VAL A 90 10.68 6.77 -3.05
N SER A 91 10.01 7.91 -2.96
CA SER A 91 8.61 8.02 -2.53
C SER A 91 7.65 7.35 -3.53
N GLN A 92 6.47 6.91 -3.06
CA GLN A 92 5.49 6.20 -3.89
C GLN A 92 4.16 6.95 -3.98
N VAL A 93 3.55 6.93 -5.16
CA VAL A 93 2.14 7.29 -5.39
C VAL A 93 1.44 6.12 -6.06
N TYR A 94 0.19 5.89 -5.67
CA TYR A 94 -0.69 4.85 -6.22
C TYR A 94 -1.79 5.51 -7.04
N SER A 95 -2.24 4.84 -8.10
CA SER A 95 -3.38 5.34 -8.87
C SER A 95 -4.34 4.24 -9.26
N ARG A 96 -5.62 4.59 -9.35
CA ARG A 96 -6.67 3.73 -9.92
C ARG A 96 -7.61 4.61 -10.72
N SER A 97 -8.08 4.11 -11.86
CA SER A 97 -8.97 4.86 -12.74
C SER A 97 -10.13 4.02 -13.25
N ASP A 98 -11.26 4.69 -13.48
CA ASP A 98 -12.45 4.09 -14.08
C ASP A 98 -13.40 5.18 -14.62
N TRP A 99 -14.39 4.76 -15.40
CA TRP A 99 -15.51 5.60 -15.78
C TRP A 99 -16.52 5.71 -14.64
N TYR A 100 -16.88 6.94 -14.28
CA TYR A 100 -17.95 7.21 -13.33
C TYR A 100 -18.80 8.37 -13.81
N LYS A 101 -20.11 8.13 -14.00
CA LYS A 101 -21.08 9.13 -14.48
C LYS A 101 -20.59 9.87 -15.74
N ASN A 102 -20.18 9.12 -16.76
CA ASN A 102 -19.65 9.63 -18.04
C ASN A 102 -18.40 10.53 -17.92
N LYS A 103 -17.63 10.40 -16.83
CA LYS A 103 -16.34 11.06 -16.65
C LYS A 103 -15.27 10.01 -16.39
N TRP A 104 -14.09 10.21 -16.97
CA TRP A 104 -12.92 9.41 -16.64
C TRP A 104 -12.32 9.92 -15.32
N ALA A 105 -12.44 9.12 -14.26
CA ALA A 105 -11.93 9.46 -12.94
C ALA A 105 -10.58 8.77 -12.70
N ILE A 106 -9.61 9.50 -12.17
CA ILE A 106 -8.33 8.96 -11.72
C ILE A 106 -8.16 9.36 -10.25
N MET A 107 -8.09 8.38 -9.37
CA MET A 107 -7.74 8.57 -7.97
C MET A 107 -6.24 8.40 -7.82
N TYR A 108 -5.59 9.37 -7.19
CA TYR A 108 -4.22 9.24 -6.71
C TYR A 108 -4.23 9.14 -5.19
N ALA A 109 -3.43 8.22 -4.66
CA ALA A 109 -3.30 7.99 -3.23
C ALA A 109 -1.83 7.97 -2.83
N TRP A 110 -1.55 8.54 -1.66
CA TRP A 110 -0.27 8.48 -1.00
C TRP A 110 -0.47 7.81 0.34
N TYR A 111 0.53 7.06 0.78
CA TYR A 111 0.55 6.47 2.10
C TYR A 111 1.56 7.21 2.98
N LEU A 112 1.16 7.53 4.20
CA LEU A 112 1.99 8.16 5.21
C LEU A 112 2.09 7.19 6.40
N PRO A 113 3.29 6.96 6.97
CA PRO A 113 3.46 5.99 8.07
C PRO A 113 2.62 6.33 9.31
N LYS A 114 2.39 7.63 9.54
CA LYS A 114 1.47 8.17 10.54
C LYS A 114 0.89 9.48 10.04
N GLY A 115 -0.22 9.91 10.63
CA GLY A 115 -0.82 11.19 10.29
C GLY A 115 -1.81 11.65 11.35
N ARG A 116 -2.30 12.88 11.18
CA ARG A 116 -3.18 13.54 12.14
C ARG A 116 -4.46 14.01 11.45
N ASN A 117 -5.49 13.16 11.45
CA ASN A 117 -6.82 13.52 10.95
C ASN A 117 -7.63 14.35 11.98
N THR A 118 -7.32 14.24 13.27
CA THR A 118 -8.09 14.88 14.36
C THR A 118 -7.17 15.39 15.48
N ARG A 119 -7.68 15.58 16.71
CA ARG A 119 -6.86 15.92 17.87
C ARG A 119 -5.73 14.92 18.12
N TYR A 120 -5.87 13.67 17.68
CA TYR A 120 -4.92 12.59 17.92
C TYR A 120 -4.20 12.15 16.64
N GLN A 121 -2.92 11.84 16.77
CA GLN A 121 -2.14 11.18 15.73
C GLN A 121 -2.50 9.70 15.66
N ARG A 122 -2.45 9.12 14.45
CA ARG A 122 -2.74 7.71 14.19
C ARG A 122 -1.62 7.08 13.38
N ARG A 123 -1.41 5.79 13.60
CA ARG A 123 -0.58 4.93 12.74
C ARG A 123 -1.33 4.70 11.44
N HIS A 124 -0.62 4.79 10.31
CA HIS A 124 -1.14 4.78 8.95
C HIS A 124 -2.01 5.98 8.63
N TYR A 125 -1.77 6.61 7.49
CA TYR A 125 -2.56 7.72 6.99
C TYR A 125 -2.55 7.77 5.45
#